data_AF-A0AA36BGP4-F1
#
_entry.id   AF-A0AA36BGP4-F1
#
_cell.length_a   1.000
_cell.length_b   1.000
_cell.length_c   1.000
_cell.angle_alpha   90.00
_cell.angle_beta   90.00
_cell.angle_gamma   90.00
#
_symmetry.space_group_name_H-M   'P 1'
#
loop_
_entity.id
_entity.type
_entity.pdbx_description
1 polymer ?
#
loop_
_entity_poly.entity_id
_entity_poly.type
_entity_poly.pdbx_seq_one_letter_code
_entity_poly.pdbx_strand_id
1 'polypeptide(L)'
;MNNRSDMLPFKNYKHFRDCRIQKRQLGCSYFRTAGILSIISLKRYSAMRILKCWHSKYGLCLQRHRVAVTILIVIIITLWQIRTSCFKTELNPKYLYMQPREDVVSMSMKEKLKAFEHSENVTLVTAYFQLDTFRKGGNSHVNPKVYKKWCSVYSRILNPVVFFTYSPEILSMFKKLRSPSLNNLTKLILVNRTDLWAFSLKPRIAKIFSQADYPKFHPNTVIPDYSCVMHAKYELLKKFIQQNYFHTNFFMWIDFGYFRYEVNKTENFGLSLPKGFDFRSVAFSLECNFQKIPLKEIIWKNLVWVAGGANLGRYDVLTRFCDDNISSVKRALNQNLMSTDQQIIYAMSVYRSWSSTTLQLCHADSVITQCKKKGSGTGCILRCKNQTFDESLMPQAATIITVYNEWPSILLRTIYSIINRTPRNLLKEIIIVDDNSDLEFYKEYLDIYIKDHFDTDLVKLIRLKERGGLIKARMEAIKYVTAEVVCILESHMEVNINCGPVIVGAGFAVDVKFFRKIGLYDPKMAIWGGENLELSWRDMDVGDLSDRLRIKNELKCKNFDWYLDNIWPDLLRFDVNVTASGEAREYDLRKFNEVDAPLLTRVVRKEGADGDRRDDTDDDV
;
A
#
# COMPACT_ATOMS: atom_id res chain seq x y z
N MET A 1 -29.36 25.98 -43.72
CA MET A 1 -30.35 26.55 -44.65
C MET A 1 -31.56 25.62 -44.66
N ASN A 2 -32.74 26.21 -44.50
CA ASN A 2 -34.03 25.53 -44.39
C ASN A 2 -34.36 24.72 -45.65
N ASN A 3 -35.15 23.66 -45.49
CA ASN A 3 -36.42 23.59 -46.21
C ASN A 3 -37.50 22.92 -45.36
N ARG A 4 -38.63 23.64 -45.30
CA ARG A 4 -39.90 23.33 -44.62
C ARG A 4 -40.82 22.55 -45.56
N SER A 5 -41.91 22.04 -44.97
CA SER A 5 -43.33 21.95 -45.44
C SER A 5 -43.86 20.52 -45.21
N ASP A 6 -45.04 20.22 -44.66
CA ASP A 6 -46.25 20.91 -44.15
C ASP A 6 -46.93 19.87 -43.19
N MET A 7 -47.93 20.10 -42.32
CA MET A 7 -49.21 20.79 -42.50
C MET A 7 -49.95 20.87 -41.14
N LEU A 8 -50.73 21.94 -40.96
CA LEU A 8 -51.66 22.31 -39.87
C LEU A 8 -53.04 21.58 -40.04
N PRO A 9 -54.03 21.60 -39.10
CA PRO A 9 -54.66 22.82 -38.58
C PRO A 9 -55.27 22.83 -37.15
N PHE A 10 -55.90 23.98 -36.89
CA PHE A 10 -56.25 24.68 -35.65
C PHE A 10 -57.64 24.35 -35.05
N LYS A 11 -57.85 24.81 -33.78
CA LYS A 11 -59.11 25.20 -33.06
C LYS A 11 -59.94 24.06 -32.42
N ASN A 12 -60.58 24.16 -31.24
CA ASN A 12 -61.01 25.31 -30.40
C ASN A 12 -61.62 24.88 -29.03
N TYR A 13 -61.48 25.74 -27.98
CA TYR A 13 -62.48 26.18 -26.94
C TYR A 13 -63.16 25.18 -25.96
N LYS A 14 -63.70 25.49 -24.76
CA LYS A 14 -63.75 26.60 -23.76
C LYS A 14 -64.69 26.11 -22.62
N HIS A 15 -64.52 26.58 -21.37
CA HIS A 15 -65.55 26.93 -20.36
C HIS A 15 -64.86 27.15 -18.99
N PHE A 16 -65.23 28.06 -18.08
CA PHE A 16 -66.35 29.00 -17.91
C PHE A 16 -65.87 30.21 -17.06
N ARG A 17 -66.60 31.34 -17.14
CA ARG A 17 -66.41 32.61 -16.42
C ARG A 17 -67.03 32.59 -15.01
N ASP A 18 -66.49 33.42 -14.11
CA ASP A 18 -67.15 34.49 -13.31
C ASP A 18 -66.40 34.71 -11.97
N CYS A 19 -66.50 35.80 -11.21
CA CYS A 19 -66.43 37.25 -11.38
C CYS A 19 -66.36 37.83 -9.92
N ARG A 20 -65.87 39.06 -9.73
CA ARG A 20 -65.80 39.92 -8.50
C ARG A 20 -64.47 39.86 -7.70
N ILE A 21 -63.63 40.90 -7.61
CA ILE A 21 -63.73 42.35 -7.22
C ILE A 21 -63.19 42.59 -5.79
N GLN A 22 -62.23 43.53 -5.70
CA GLN A 22 -61.80 44.42 -4.59
C GLN A 22 -60.71 44.04 -3.55
N LYS A 23 -59.52 44.65 -3.79
CA LYS A 23 -58.73 45.59 -2.93
C LYS A 23 -58.94 45.56 -1.39
N ARG A 24 -57.82 45.37 -0.65
CA ARG A 24 -57.14 46.35 0.25
C ARG A 24 -55.87 45.71 0.86
N GLN A 25 -54.67 46.24 0.57
CA GLN A 25 -53.79 47.03 1.48
C GLN A 25 -53.46 46.30 2.79
N LEU A 26 -52.22 45.93 3.13
CA LEU A 26 -50.96 46.69 3.23
C LEU A 26 -49.79 45.76 2.81
N GLY A 27 -48.61 46.12 2.31
CA GLY A 27 -47.83 47.35 2.24
C GLY A 27 -46.33 46.94 2.28
N CYS A 28 -45.53 47.47 1.35
CA CYS A 28 -44.05 47.47 1.28
C CYS A 28 -43.25 46.29 0.66
N SER A 29 -42.97 46.50 -0.65
CA SER A 29 -41.64 46.66 -1.28
C SER A 29 -40.67 45.48 -1.48
N TYR A 30 -40.57 45.05 -2.75
CA TYR A 30 -39.39 44.98 -3.63
C TYR A 30 -38.05 44.36 -3.16
N PHE A 31 -37.76 43.19 -3.74
CA PHE A 31 -36.53 42.76 -4.44
C PHE A 31 -35.09 42.96 -3.88
N ARG A 32 -34.37 41.82 -3.98
CA ARG A 32 -32.97 41.61 -4.46
C ARG A 32 -31.83 41.43 -3.44
N THR A 33 -31.31 40.19 -3.48
CA THR A 33 -29.90 39.75 -3.40
C THR A 33 -29.06 40.10 -2.17
N ALA A 34 -28.71 39.09 -1.36
CA ALA A 34 -27.34 38.66 -1.04
C ALA A 34 -27.28 37.78 0.24
N GLY A 35 -26.35 36.82 0.26
CA GLY A 35 -25.61 36.49 1.48
C GLY A 35 -26.04 35.27 2.29
N ILE A 36 -25.85 34.06 1.76
CA ILE A 36 -25.66 32.87 2.61
C ILE A 36 -24.21 32.88 3.08
N LEU A 37 -23.98 33.35 4.31
CA LEU A 37 -22.83 33.00 5.15
C LEU A 37 -23.22 33.33 6.59
N SER A 38 -23.59 32.31 7.37
CA SER A 38 -23.26 32.14 8.81
C SER A 38 -24.19 31.10 9.46
N ILE A 39 -23.68 30.47 10.52
CA ILE A 39 -24.33 29.52 11.42
C ILE A 39 -24.15 28.04 11.02
N ILE A 40 -22.87 27.65 10.97
CA ILE A 40 -22.41 26.48 11.72
C ILE A 40 -22.44 26.89 13.20
N SER A 41 -23.49 26.51 13.91
CA SER A 41 -23.50 26.32 15.36
C SER A 41 -24.91 25.92 15.76
N LEU A 42 -25.21 24.63 15.76
CA LEU A 42 -26.24 24.08 16.62
C LEU A 42 -25.89 22.63 16.95
N LYS A 43 -25.66 22.43 18.25
CA LYS A 43 -25.30 21.19 18.91
C LYS A 43 -26.31 20.07 18.59
N ARG A 44 -25.80 18.83 18.65
CA ARG A 44 -26.57 17.59 18.84
C ARG A 44 -27.69 17.83 19.87
N TYR A 45 -28.86 17.22 19.64
CA TYR A 45 -30.16 17.42 20.31
C TYR A 45 -31.08 18.41 19.60
N SER A 46 -31.73 17.96 18.50
CA SER A 46 -33.05 18.48 18.04
C SER A 46 -33.68 17.65 16.90
N ALA A 47 -32.93 16.77 16.22
CA ALA A 47 -33.47 15.98 15.10
C ALA A 47 -34.62 15.02 15.47
N MET A 48 -34.72 14.59 16.73
CA MET A 48 -35.82 13.71 17.19
C MET A 48 -37.13 14.45 17.51
N ARG A 49 -37.13 15.79 17.61
CA ARG A 49 -38.34 16.57 17.92
C ARG A 49 -39.10 17.03 16.67
N ILE A 50 -38.40 17.16 15.54
CA ILE A 50 -39.01 17.53 14.25
C ILE A 50 -39.71 16.33 13.59
N LEU A 51 -39.20 15.11 13.79
CA LEU A 51 -39.83 13.87 13.32
C LEU A 51 -41.12 13.50 14.09
N LYS A 52 -41.31 13.98 15.32
CA LYS A 52 -42.55 13.78 16.09
C LYS A 52 -43.66 14.79 15.76
N CYS A 53 -43.34 15.96 15.21
CA CYS A 53 -44.34 16.96 14.83
C CYS A 53 -44.92 16.75 13.42
N TRP A 54 -44.24 15.99 12.55
CA TRP A 54 -44.68 15.76 11.18
C TRP A 54 -45.66 14.59 11.03
N HIS A 55 -45.73 13.70 12.03
CA HIS A 55 -46.58 12.51 12.00
C HIS A 55 -48.04 12.75 12.43
N SER A 56 -48.37 13.97 12.88
CA SER A 56 -49.67 14.30 13.50
C SER A 56 -50.64 15.07 12.60
N LYS A 57 -50.27 15.45 11.35
CA LYS A 57 -51.13 16.37 10.56
C LYS A 57 -51.44 15.96 9.12
N TYR A 58 -50.88 14.87 8.58
CA TYR A 58 -51.21 14.38 7.24
C TYR A 58 -51.21 12.84 7.22
N GLY A 59 -52.28 12.25 7.72
CA GLY A 59 -52.67 10.89 7.37
C GLY A 59 -53.28 10.90 5.96
N LEU A 60 -53.00 9.84 5.19
CA LEU A 60 -53.46 9.57 3.81
C LEU A 60 -52.69 10.28 2.70
N CYS A 61 -51.55 9.70 2.29
CA CYS A 61 -51.19 9.38 0.90
C CYS A 61 -49.70 8.97 0.86
N LEU A 62 -49.38 7.79 1.37
CA LEU A 62 -48.00 7.40 1.72
C LEU A 62 -47.62 6.03 1.12
N GLN A 63 -47.78 5.88 -0.20
CA GLN A 63 -47.14 4.78 -0.93
C GLN A 63 -46.34 5.21 -2.18
N ARG A 64 -46.71 6.30 -2.87
CA ARG A 64 -45.97 6.74 -4.08
C ARG A 64 -44.79 7.69 -3.84
N HIS A 65 -44.76 8.43 -2.73
CA HIS A 65 -43.63 9.33 -2.41
C HIS A 65 -42.45 8.66 -1.69
N ARG A 66 -42.63 7.46 -1.11
CA ARG A 66 -41.53 6.73 -0.44
C ARG A 66 -40.46 6.27 -1.41
N VAL A 67 -40.83 5.90 -2.64
CA VAL A 67 -39.87 5.46 -3.66
C VAL A 67 -39.07 6.65 -4.18
N ALA A 68 -39.73 7.78 -4.50
CA ALA A 68 -39.05 8.98 -4.98
C ALA A 68 -38.10 9.59 -3.94
N VAL A 69 -38.52 9.63 -2.66
CA VAL A 69 -37.66 10.13 -1.57
C VAL A 69 -36.51 9.16 -1.27
N THR A 70 -36.76 7.85 -1.34
CA THR A 70 -35.68 6.85 -1.17
C THR A 70 -34.68 6.90 -2.32
N ILE A 71 -35.13 7.05 -3.57
CA ILE A 71 -34.26 7.19 -4.74
C ILE A 71 -33.47 8.50 -4.65
N LEU A 72 -34.09 9.61 -4.24
CA LEU A 72 -33.40 10.89 -4.07
C LEU A 72 -32.36 10.81 -2.93
N ILE A 73 -32.68 10.13 -1.83
CA ILE A 73 -31.75 9.89 -0.72
C ILE A 73 -30.63 8.96 -1.15
N VAL A 74 -30.90 7.91 -1.92
CA VAL A 74 -29.87 7.02 -2.46
C VAL A 74 -28.99 7.78 -3.44
N ILE A 75 -29.54 8.56 -4.38
CA ILE A 75 -28.76 9.39 -5.30
C ILE A 75 -27.95 10.44 -4.53
N ILE A 76 -28.50 11.08 -3.51
CA ILE A 76 -27.75 12.03 -2.67
C ILE A 76 -26.68 11.32 -1.85
N ILE A 77 -26.93 10.11 -1.32
CA ILE A 77 -25.94 9.30 -0.60
C ILE A 77 -24.87 8.78 -1.54
N THR A 78 -25.21 8.37 -2.76
CA THR A 78 -24.28 7.88 -3.78
C THR A 78 -23.45 9.05 -4.35
N LEU A 79 -24.07 10.20 -4.63
CA LEU A 79 -23.36 11.42 -5.02
C LEU A 79 -22.53 11.99 -3.86
N TRP A 80 -22.98 11.84 -2.61
CA TRP A 80 -22.20 12.18 -1.42
C TRP A 80 -21.05 11.20 -1.23
N GLN A 81 -21.25 9.89 -1.40
CA GLN A 81 -20.20 8.86 -1.34
C GLN A 81 -19.14 9.08 -2.42
N ILE A 82 -19.56 9.37 -3.66
CA ILE A 82 -18.67 9.71 -4.79
C ILE A 82 -17.92 11.03 -4.52
N ARG A 83 -18.56 12.03 -3.89
CA ARG A 83 -17.92 13.30 -3.54
C ARG A 83 -17.04 13.22 -2.28
N THR A 84 -17.29 12.27 -1.38
CA THR A 84 -16.48 12.01 -0.18
C THR A 84 -15.26 11.14 -0.44
N SER A 85 -15.16 10.45 -1.58
CA SER A 85 -13.92 9.76 -1.98
C SER A 85 -12.74 10.70 -2.26
N CYS A 86 -12.94 12.04 -2.28
CA CYS A 86 -11.85 13.00 -2.49
C CYS A 86 -11.87 14.28 -1.64
N PHE A 87 -12.72 14.43 -0.61
CA PHE A 87 -12.69 15.64 0.22
C PHE A 87 -11.93 15.45 1.54
N LYS A 88 -10.68 15.94 1.49
CA LYS A 88 -9.87 16.55 2.56
C LYS A 88 -10.54 16.56 3.94
N THR A 89 -10.28 15.52 4.72
CA THR A 89 -10.01 15.74 6.14
C THR A 89 -8.72 16.58 6.22
N GLU A 90 -8.72 17.62 7.05
CA GLU A 90 -7.49 18.30 7.48
C GLU A 90 -6.67 17.30 8.32
N LEU A 91 -6.08 16.33 7.63
CA LEU A 91 -5.17 15.36 8.17
C LEU A 91 -3.79 16.00 8.19
N ASN A 92 -3.22 16.05 9.38
CA ASN A 92 -1.84 16.43 9.63
C ASN A 92 -0.94 15.49 8.80
N PRO A 93 -0.31 15.95 7.70
CA PRO A 93 0.37 15.05 6.80
C PRO A 93 1.77 14.80 7.38
N LYS A 94 1.86 13.75 8.18
CA LYS A 94 3.10 13.31 8.82
C LYS A 94 3.94 12.49 7.84
N TYR A 95 4.56 13.14 6.88
CA TYR A 95 5.49 12.51 5.93
C TYR A 95 6.69 11.84 6.60
N LEU A 96 7.38 10.94 5.88
CA LEU A 96 8.66 10.26 6.20
C LEU A 96 9.18 10.67 7.58
N TYR A 97 8.66 10.01 8.63
CA TYR A 97 8.81 10.47 10.01
C TYR A 97 10.25 10.23 10.47
N MET A 98 11.13 11.14 10.10
CA MET A 98 12.48 11.23 10.62
C MET A 98 12.33 11.83 12.01
N GLN A 99 12.55 11.01 13.03
CA GLN A 99 12.45 11.47 14.41
C GLN A 99 13.53 12.53 14.63
N PRO A 100 13.18 13.69 15.23
CA PRO A 100 14.18 14.54 15.82
C PRO A 100 15.08 13.66 16.69
N ARG A 101 16.39 13.71 16.49
CA ARG A 101 17.33 13.06 17.38
C ARG A 101 17.13 13.67 18.79
N GLU A 102 16.45 12.95 19.69
CA GLU A 102 16.14 13.42 21.05
C GLU A 102 17.43 13.54 21.88
N ASP A 103 18.45 12.74 21.56
CA ASP A 103 19.78 12.75 22.17
C ASP A 103 20.56 14.05 21.93
N VAL A 104 20.25 14.82 20.87
CA VAL A 104 20.93 16.10 20.62
C VAL A 104 20.28 17.28 21.33
N VAL A 105 19.16 17.11 22.02
CA VAL A 105 18.47 18.23 22.68
C VAL A 105 19.32 18.80 23.83
N SER A 106 19.96 17.94 24.63
CA SER A 106 20.76 18.29 25.82
C SER A 106 22.23 18.67 25.54
N MET A 107 22.71 18.48 24.32
CA MET A 107 24.12 18.69 23.94
C MET A 107 24.46 20.18 23.69
N SER A 108 25.71 20.58 23.91
CA SER A 108 26.20 21.91 23.48
C SER A 108 26.30 21.99 21.96
N MET A 109 26.22 23.20 21.37
CA MET A 109 26.24 23.38 19.90
C MET A 109 27.48 22.75 19.25
N LYS A 110 28.63 22.79 19.92
CA LYS A 110 29.87 22.17 19.45
C LYS A 110 29.77 20.63 19.39
N GLU A 111 29.14 20.02 20.40
CA GLU A 111 28.91 18.57 20.44
C GLU A 111 27.85 18.15 19.41
N LYS A 112 26.79 18.96 19.20
CA LYS A 112 25.80 18.70 18.15
C LYS A 112 26.47 18.63 16.79
N LEU A 113 27.32 19.62 16.47
CA LEU A 113 28.03 19.68 15.19
C LEU A 113 28.93 18.45 14.97
N LYS A 114 29.68 18.02 16.00
CA LYS A 114 30.53 16.82 15.94
C LYS A 114 29.73 15.54 15.73
N ALA A 115 28.52 15.44 16.31
CA ALA A 115 27.63 14.30 16.09
C ALA A 115 27.16 14.16 14.62
N PHE A 116 27.09 15.27 13.89
CA PHE A 116 26.68 15.29 12.48
C PHE A 116 27.84 15.16 11.47
N GLU A 117 29.09 15.04 11.91
CA GLU A 117 30.29 14.90 11.05
C GLU A 117 30.58 13.45 10.58
N HIS A 118 29.80 12.45 10.99
CA HIS A 118 30.09 11.02 10.72
C HIS A 118 29.20 10.38 9.62
N SER A 119 29.67 9.26 9.06
CA SER A 119 29.19 8.58 7.84
C SER A 119 27.80 7.92 7.90
N GLU A 120 27.16 7.89 9.07
CA GLU A 120 25.79 7.37 9.26
C GLU A 120 24.70 8.45 9.04
N ASN A 121 25.11 9.70 8.77
CA ASN A 121 24.20 10.83 8.65
C ASN A 121 23.60 10.99 7.24
N VAL A 122 22.47 11.71 7.19
CA VAL A 122 21.73 12.01 5.96
C VAL A 122 22.08 13.43 5.49
N THR A 123 22.57 13.57 4.26
CA THR A 123 22.68 14.87 3.58
C THR A 123 21.33 15.25 2.97
N LEU A 124 20.82 16.43 3.33
CA LEU A 124 19.59 16.96 2.75
C LEU A 124 19.91 17.74 1.47
N VAL A 125 19.13 17.48 0.45
CA VAL A 125 19.24 18.09 -0.87
C VAL A 125 17.93 18.83 -1.15
N THR A 126 18.01 20.11 -1.47
CA THR A 126 16.83 20.92 -1.73
C THR A 126 17.12 22.03 -2.71
N ALA A 127 16.09 22.53 -3.39
CA ALA A 127 16.21 23.58 -4.38
C ALA A 127 15.05 24.56 -4.30
N TYR A 128 15.34 25.81 -4.67
CA TYR A 128 14.32 26.81 -4.89
C TYR A 128 14.41 27.38 -6.30
N PHE A 129 13.36 27.12 -7.06
CA PHE A 129 13.12 27.72 -8.36
C PHE A 129 11.87 28.59 -8.23
N GLN A 130 12.05 29.91 -8.18
CA GLN A 130 10.94 30.87 -8.19
C GLN A 130 10.09 30.71 -9.46
N LEU A 131 8.87 30.25 -9.25
CA LEU A 131 7.78 30.26 -10.22
C LEU A 131 6.88 31.45 -9.88
N ASP A 132 6.12 31.95 -10.85
CA ASP A 132 5.11 32.98 -10.62
C ASP A 132 4.01 32.49 -9.65
N THR A 133 3.13 33.38 -9.21
CA THR A 133 2.03 32.97 -8.33
C THR A 133 1.11 32.01 -9.09
N PHE A 134 0.96 30.78 -8.58
CA PHE A 134 0.10 29.78 -9.19
C PHE A 134 -0.82 29.11 -8.17
N ARG A 135 -1.94 28.59 -8.68
CA ARG A 135 -2.91 27.81 -7.91
C ARG A 135 -2.37 26.41 -7.63
N LYS A 136 -2.38 25.99 -6.36
CA LYS A 136 -1.95 24.65 -5.93
C LYS A 136 -2.98 24.04 -4.98
N GLY A 137 -3.71 23.02 -5.46
CA GLY A 137 -4.90 22.49 -4.79
C GLY A 137 -6.07 23.49 -4.79
N GLY A 138 -7.22 23.08 -4.25
CA GLY A 138 -8.47 23.86 -4.07
C GLY A 138 -8.45 25.36 -4.42
N ASN A 139 -8.56 26.27 -3.45
CA ASN A 139 -8.49 27.74 -3.67
C ASN A 139 -7.15 28.35 -3.22
N SER A 140 -6.16 27.52 -2.91
CA SER A 140 -4.89 27.97 -2.32
C SER A 140 -3.91 28.42 -3.41
N HIS A 141 -3.28 29.57 -3.20
CA HIS A 141 -2.23 30.11 -4.07
C HIS A 141 -0.88 30.01 -3.36
N VAL A 142 0.13 29.57 -4.08
CA VAL A 142 1.51 29.53 -3.58
C VAL A 142 2.27 30.69 -4.21
N ASN A 143 2.98 31.45 -3.38
CA ASN A 143 3.76 32.60 -3.79
C ASN A 143 5.15 32.59 -3.11
N PRO A 144 6.09 33.42 -3.59
CA PRO A 144 7.44 33.49 -3.02
C PRO A 144 7.50 33.83 -1.52
N LYS A 145 6.54 34.62 -0.98
CA LYS A 145 6.52 34.97 0.44
C LYS A 145 6.24 33.75 1.33
N VAL A 146 5.31 32.88 0.90
CA VAL A 146 5.01 31.62 1.61
C VAL A 146 6.22 30.69 1.61
N TYR A 147 6.94 30.61 0.48
CA TYR A 147 8.17 29.82 0.39
C TYR A 147 9.28 30.34 1.31
N LYS A 148 9.50 31.65 1.35
CA LYS A 148 10.47 32.27 2.30
C LYS A 148 10.13 31.92 3.75
N LYS A 149 8.84 31.87 4.11
CA LYS A 149 8.38 31.44 5.44
C LYS A 149 8.68 29.97 5.75
N TRP A 150 8.47 29.05 4.81
CA TRP A 150 8.80 27.63 5.02
C TRP A 150 10.30 27.37 5.04
N CYS A 151 11.05 28.12 4.24
CA CYS A 151 12.50 28.06 4.18
C CYS A 151 13.14 28.38 5.54
N SER A 152 12.53 29.22 6.38
CA SER A 152 13.13 29.64 7.67
C SER A 152 13.44 28.48 8.61
N VAL A 153 12.74 27.35 8.48
CA VAL A 153 12.97 26.14 9.29
C VAL A 153 14.38 25.59 9.11
N TYR A 154 15.01 25.83 7.95
CA TYR A 154 16.37 25.39 7.68
C TYR A 154 17.43 26.10 8.53
N SER A 155 17.13 27.17 9.26
CA SER A 155 18.10 27.70 10.25
C SER A 155 18.31 26.76 11.43
N ARG A 156 17.40 25.81 11.65
CA ARG A 156 17.37 24.92 12.82
C ARG A 156 17.72 23.46 12.51
N ILE A 157 17.83 23.12 11.23
CA ILE A 157 18.13 21.76 10.78
C ILE A 157 19.64 21.51 10.88
N LEU A 158 20.03 20.58 11.73
CA LEU A 158 21.44 20.27 12.03
C LEU A 158 22.10 19.36 10.97
N ASN A 159 21.35 18.74 10.08
CA ASN A 159 21.91 17.94 8.98
C ASN A 159 22.79 18.79 8.04
N PRO A 160 23.75 18.16 7.34
CA PRO A 160 24.35 18.74 6.15
C PRO A 160 23.28 19.05 5.11
N VAL A 161 23.35 20.23 4.50
CA VAL A 161 22.40 20.70 3.48
C VAL A 161 23.14 21.11 2.22
N VAL A 162 22.68 20.61 1.07
CA VAL A 162 23.01 21.14 -0.25
C VAL A 162 21.79 21.89 -0.79
N PHE A 163 21.96 23.18 -1.07
CA PHE A 163 20.90 24.06 -1.54
C PHE A 163 21.19 24.62 -2.95
N PHE A 164 20.23 24.43 -3.85
CA PHE A 164 20.27 24.98 -5.22
C PHE A 164 19.31 26.14 -5.40
N THR A 165 19.75 27.15 -6.12
CA THR A 165 18.88 28.22 -6.62
C THR A 165 19.53 28.86 -7.83
N TYR A 166 18.74 29.52 -8.67
CA TYR A 166 19.26 30.38 -9.74
C TYR A 166 19.33 31.86 -9.33
N SER A 167 18.78 32.20 -8.17
CA SER A 167 18.71 33.57 -7.67
C SER A 167 19.85 33.84 -6.66
N PRO A 168 20.80 34.74 -6.98
CA PRO A 168 21.83 35.18 -6.04
C PRO A 168 21.27 35.80 -4.76
N GLU A 169 20.12 36.50 -4.85
CA GLU A 169 19.42 37.06 -3.69
C GLU A 169 18.99 35.96 -2.73
N ILE A 170 18.34 34.91 -3.25
CA ILE A 170 17.89 33.77 -2.44
C ILE A 170 19.08 32.98 -1.88
N LEU A 171 20.16 32.85 -2.65
CA LEU A 171 21.40 32.21 -2.19
C LEU A 171 21.98 32.96 -0.98
N SER A 172 22.06 34.30 -1.07
CA SER A 172 22.52 35.17 0.01
C SER A 172 21.60 35.11 1.23
N MET A 173 20.29 35.11 1.02
CA MET A 173 19.29 34.93 2.08
C MET A 173 19.48 33.59 2.81
N PHE A 174 19.65 32.49 2.07
CA PHE A 174 19.85 31.16 2.65
C PHE A 174 21.19 31.05 3.39
N LYS A 175 22.24 31.72 2.89
CA LYS A 175 23.52 31.85 3.59
C LYS A 175 23.36 32.52 4.95
N LYS A 176 22.65 33.66 5.00
CA LYS A 176 22.35 34.37 6.26
C LYS A 176 21.53 33.50 7.21
N LEU A 177 20.58 32.74 6.66
CA LEU A 177 19.71 31.85 7.44
C LEU A 177 20.48 30.75 8.19
N ARG A 178 21.55 30.22 7.61
CA ARG A 178 22.36 29.13 8.20
C ARG A 178 23.66 29.61 8.87
N SER A 179 23.87 30.92 8.99
CA SER A 179 25.10 31.52 9.56
C SER A 179 24.97 31.84 11.05
N PRO A 180 26.06 31.82 11.85
CA PRO A 180 27.41 31.31 11.55
C PRO A 180 27.59 29.81 11.90
N SER A 181 26.76 29.26 12.77
CA SER A 181 26.98 27.96 13.41
C SER A 181 26.77 26.74 12.50
N LEU A 182 26.12 26.89 11.33
CA LEU A 182 25.85 25.79 10.39
C LEU A 182 26.56 25.96 9.04
N ASN A 183 27.46 26.93 8.91
CA ASN A 183 28.12 27.24 7.62
C ASN A 183 28.93 26.04 7.09
N ASN A 184 29.59 25.28 7.97
CA ASN A 184 30.34 24.08 7.60
C ASN A 184 29.46 22.90 7.18
N LEU A 185 28.16 22.94 7.50
CA LEU A 185 27.15 21.94 7.15
C LEU A 185 26.23 22.45 6.03
N THR A 186 26.67 23.44 5.27
CA THR A 186 25.85 24.07 4.23
C THR A 186 26.65 24.28 2.95
N LYS A 187 26.23 23.62 1.87
CA LYS A 187 26.74 23.85 0.53
C LYS A 187 25.70 24.61 -0.29
N LEU A 188 26.09 25.79 -0.78
CA LEU A 188 25.24 26.67 -1.57
C LEU A 188 25.69 26.64 -3.03
N ILE A 189 24.77 26.39 -3.96
CA ILE A 189 25.10 26.21 -5.37
C ILE A 189 24.16 27.04 -6.23
N LEU A 190 24.75 27.95 -7.01
CA LEU A 190 24.03 28.71 -8.02
C LEU A 190 23.92 27.87 -9.29
N VAL A 191 22.70 27.67 -9.79
CA VAL A 191 22.43 26.89 -11.00
C VAL A 191 21.79 27.77 -12.07
N ASN A 192 22.23 27.62 -13.32
CA ASN A 192 21.54 28.22 -14.44
C ASN A 192 20.41 27.29 -14.92
N ARG A 193 19.22 27.83 -15.14
CA ARG A 193 18.03 27.06 -15.53
C ARG A 193 18.18 26.42 -16.90
N THR A 194 18.85 27.10 -17.83
CA THR A 194 19.03 26.62 -19.21
C THR A 194 19.92 25.38 -19.28
N ASP A 195 20.76 25.19 -18.27
CA ASP A 195 21.76 24.11 -18.24
C ASP A 195 21.18 22.80 -17.69
N LEU A 196 19.97 22.85 -17.13
CA LEU A 196 19.28 21.68 -16.61
C LEU A 196 18.49 21.00 -17.73
N TRP A 197 18.76 19.72 -17.95
CA TRP A 197 18.06 18.87 -18.91
C TRP A 197 16.54 18.98 -18.75
N ALA A 198 16.03 18.98 -17.52
CA ALA A 198 14.58 19.04 -17.29
C ALA A 198 13.91 20.31 -17.86
N PHE A 199 14.62 21.45 -17.89
CA PHE A 199 14.10 22.70 -18.45
C PHE A 199 14.19 22.74 -19.98
N SER A 200 15.12 22.00 -20.59
CA SER A 200 15.16 21.84 -22.06
C SER A 200 13.89 21.18 -22.61
N LEU A 201 13.17 20.42 -21.78
CA LEU A 201 11.93 19.73 -22.15
C LEU A 201 10.73 20.67 -22.25
N LYS A 202 10.82 21.89 -21.72
CA LYS A 202 9.70 22.83 -21.59
C LYS A 202 8.86 23.00 -22.87
N PRO A 203 9.45 23.20 -24.08
CA PRO A 203 8.65 23.34 -25.30
C PRO A 203 7.83 22.09 -25.64
N ARG A 204 8.40 20.90 -25.44
CA ARG A 204 7.72 19.63 -25.69
C ARG A 204 6.60 19.38 -24.69
N ILE A 205 6.83 19.70 -23.41
CA ILE A 205 5.81 19.61 -22.35
C ILE A 205 4.67 20.59 -22.63
N ALA A 206 4.99 21.82 -23.02
CA ALA A 206 3.99 22.83 -23.39
C ALA A 206 3.10 22.36 -24.54
N LYS A 207 3.70 21.74 -25.58
CA LYS A 207 2.96 21.16 -26.71
C LYS A 207 2.03 20.02 -26.29
N ILE A 208 2.47 19.16 -25.35
CA ILE A 208 1.60 18.10 -24.80
C ILE A 208 0.44 18.74 -24.03
N PHE A 209 0.73 19.68 -23.14
CA PHE A 209 -0.29 20.33 -22.32
C PHE A 209 -1.26 21.19 -23.15
N SER A 210 -0.89 21.64 -24.36
CA SER A 210 -1.78 22.40 -25.23
C SER A 210 -2.78 21.56 -26.02
N GLN A 211 -2.67 20.23 -26.03
CA GLN A 211 -3.66 19.35 -26.69
C GLN A 211 -5.05 19.57 -26.08
N ALA A 212 -6.09 19.49 -26.92
CA ALA A 212 -7.46 19.87 -26.55
C ALA A 212 -8.08 18.91 -25.53
N ASP A 213 -7.78 17.61 -25.65
CA ASP A 213 -8.26 16.53 -24.79
C ASP A 213 -7.37 16.27 -23.57
N TYR A 214 -6.25 17.00 -23.44
CA TYR A 214 -5.33 16.81 -22.33
C TYR A 214 -5.90 17.39 -21.02
N PRO A 215 -5.89 16.63 -19.92
CA PRO A 215 -6.50 17.05 -18.66
C PRO A 215 -5.85 18.33 -18.11
N LYS A 216 -6.65 19.20 -17.51
CA LYS A 216 -6.20 20.51 -16.97
C LYS A 216 -6.22 20.51 -15.44
N PHE A 217 -5.21 19.89 -14.83
CA PHE A 217 -4.99 19.89 -13.40
C PHE A 217 -3.91 20.90 -13.04
N HIS A 218 -4.29 22.03 -12.45
CA HIS A 218 -3.32 23.03 -12.00
C HIS A 218 -2.55 22.56 -10.74
N PRO A 219 -1.22 22.72 -10.69
CA PRO A 219 -0.32 23.13 -11.78
C PRO A 219 0.17 21.98 -12.69
N ASN A 220 -0.03 20.73 -12.25
CA ASN A 220 0.57 19.49 -12.76
C ASN A 220 0.56 19.31 -14.29
N THR A 221 -0.54 19.64 -14.96
CA THR A 221 -0.71 19.46 -16.42
C THR A 221 -1.07 20.78 -17.13
N VAL A 222 -0.78 21.91 -16.49
CA VAL A 222 -1.09 23.24 -17.05
C VAL A 222 0.13 24.15 -17.10
N ILE A 223 1.05 24.04 -16.15
CA ILE A 223 2.23 24.91 -16.07
C ILE A 223 3.47 24.07 -16.44
N PRO A 224 4.03 24.21 -17.66
CA PRO A 224 5.19 23.43 -18.09
C PRO A 224 6.41 23.63 -17.18
N ASP A 225 6.68 24.88 -16.76
CA ASP A 225 7.78 25.19 -15.83
C ASP A 225 7.65 24.45 -14.49
N TYR A 226 6.43 24.20 -14.02
CA TYR A 226 6.21 23.42 -12.80
C TYR A 226 6.64 21.97 -13.00
N SER A 227 6.26 21.35 -14.12
CA SER A 227 6.70 20.00 -14.46
C SER A 227 8.23 19.93 -14.59
N CYS A 228 8.86 20.89 -15.28
CA CYS A 228 10.32 21.00 -15.38
C CYS A 228 11.00 21.06 -14.01
N VAL A 229 10.48 21.87 -13.07
CA VAL A 229 11.01 21.95 -11.70
C VAL A 229 10.90 20.62 -10.96
N MET A 230 9.78 19.90 -11.10
CA MET A 230 9.58 18.61 -10.43
C MET A 230 10.55 17.54 -10.97
N HIS A 231 10.91 17.57 -12.25
CA HIS A 231 11.85 16.61 -12.84
C HIS A 231 13.32 17.01 -12.66
N ALA A 232 13.61 18.31 -12.55
CA ALA A 232 14.97 18.81 -12.26
C ALA A 232 15.53 18.28 -10.93
N LYS A 233 14.65 17.87 -10.00
CA LYS A 233 15.02 17.27 -8.71
C LYS A 233 16.01 16.11 -8.87
N TYR A 234 15.73 15.18 -9.77
CA TYR A 234 16.50 13.95 -9.92
C TYR A 234 17.81 14.16 -10.66
N GLU A 235 17.85 15.12 -11.58
CA GLU A 235 19.09 15.56 -12.23
C GLU A 235 20.06 16.19 -11.21
N LEU A 236 19.56 17.10 -10.37
CA LEU A 236 20.35 17.71 -9.30
C LEU A 236 20.77 16.64 -8.28
N LEU A 237 19.82 15.86 -7.77
CA LEU A 237 20.09 14.82 -6.78
C LEU A 237 21.20 13.87 -7.26
N LYS A 238 21.12 13.37 -8.51
CA LYS A 238 22.15 12.53 -9.12
C LYS A 238 23.51 13.23 -9.17
N LYS A 239 23.57 14.45 -9.71
CA LYS A 239 24.83 15.20 -9.89
C LYS A 239 25.57 15.40 -8.56
N PHE A 240 24.83 15.60 -7.48
CA PHE A 240 25.40 15.99 -6.18
C PHE A 240 25.62 14.83 -5.21
N ILE A 241 24.95 13.69 -5.42
CA ILE A 241 25.33 12.43 -4.76
C ILE A 241 26.77 12.06 -5.14
N GLN A 242 27.15 12.19 -6.41
CA GLN A 242 28.49 11.82 -6.90
C GLN A 242 29.61 12.65 -6.28
N GLN A 243 29.34 13.92 -5.96
CA GLN A 243 30.33 14.81 -5.37
C GLN A 243 30.50 14.59 -3.87
N ASN A 244 29.46 14.08 -3.20
CA ASN A 244 29.43 13.72 -1.78
C ASN A 244 30.21 14.67 -0.86
N TYR A 245 29.91 15.97 -0.91
CA TYR A 245 30.63 17.04 -0.20
C TYR A 245 30.80 16.83 1.31
N PHE A 246 29.91 16.03 1.92
CA PHE A 246 29.87 15.78 3.35
C PHE A 246 30.19 14.32 3.70
N HIS A 247 30.65 13.52 2.73
CA HIS A 247 31.04 12.12 2.92
C HIS A 247 29.97 11.25 3.61
N THR A 248 28.70 11.49 3.31
CA THR A 248 27.55 10.74 3.86
C THR A 248 27.19 9.56 2.97
N ASN A 249 26.63 8.50 3.57
CA ASN A 249 26.11 7.35 2.83
C ASN A 249 24.66 7.54 2.33
N PHE A 250 23.91 8.45 2.94
CA PHE A 250 22.48 8.63 2.69
C PHE A 250 22.16 10.05 2.27
N PHE A 251 21.26 10.15 1.30
CA PHE A 251 20.82 11.43 0.74
C PHE A 251 19.32 11.49 0.73
N MET A 252 18.79 12.68 1.00
CA MET A 252 17.36 12.93 1.01
C MET A 252 17.02 14.16 0.19
N TRP A 253 16.17 14.02 -0.83
CA TRP A 253 15.49 15.18 -1.38
C TRP A 253 14.39 15.61 -0.43
N ILE A 254 14.27 16.91 -0.14
CA ILE A 254 13.15 17.44 0.64
C ILE A 254 12.74 18.85 0.21
N ASP A 255 11.46 19.02 -0.12
CA ASP A 255 10.86 20.31 -0.47
C ASP A 255 10.59 21.14 0.80
N PHE A 256 10.81 22.46 0.75
CA PHE A 256 10.51 23.36 1.89
C PHE A 256 9.08 23.23 2.42
N GLY A 257 8.11 22.93 1.56
CA GLY A 257 6.71 22.78 1.93
C GLY A 257 6.43 21.67 2.95
N TYR A 258 7.36 20.73 3.15
CA TYR A 258 7.25 19.69 4.17
C TYR A 258 7.33 20.26 5.59
N PHE A 259 7.99 21.40 5.76
CA PHE A 259 8.17 22.05 7.07
C PHE A 259 7.14 23.15 7.36
N ARG A 260 6.04 23.22 6.58
CA ARG A 260 5.03 24.29 6.70
C ARG A 260 4.38 24.43 8.07
N TYR A 261 4.31 23.33 8.83
CA TYR A 261 3.77 23.29 10.19
C TYR A 261 4.84 23.48 11.28
N GLU A 262 6.11 23.41 10.89
CA GLU A 262 7.26 23.49 11.79
C GLU A 262 7.81 24.92 11.94
N VAL A 263 7.27 25.87 11.15
CA VAL A 263 7.75 27.26 11.09
C VAL A 263 7.82 27.91 12.48
N ASN A 264 6.82 27.64 13.33
CA ASN A 264 6.68 28.27 14.64
C ASN A 264 7.52 27.63 15.76
N LYS A 265 8.11 26.44 15.54
CA LYS A 265 8.97 25.81 16.55
C LYS A 265 10.31 26.54 16.62
N THR A 266 10.99 26.55 17.76
CA THR A 266 12.25 27.30 17.94
C THR A 266 13.47 26.42 18.13
N GLU A 267 13.27 25.13 18.41
CA GLU A 267 14.33 24.18 18.73
C GLU A 267 15.09 23.70 17.50
N ASN A 268 16.40 23.44 17.69
CA ASN A 268 17.24 22.79 16.71
C ASN A 268 16.93 21.29 16.66
N PHE A 269 16.93 20.71 15.47
CA PHE A 269 16.68 19.29 15.28
C PHE A 269 17.50 18.73 14.12
N GLY A 270 17.78 17.43 14.18
CA GLY A 270 18.36 16.67 13.08
C GLY A 270 17.37 15.61 12.59
N LEU A 271 17.43 15.31 11.30
CA LEU A 271 16.70 14.24 10.66
C LEU A 271 17.59 12.99 10.61
N SER A 272 17.09 11.88 11.13
CA SER A 272 17.75 10.57 11.13
C SER A 272 17.04 9.59 10.20
N LEU A 273 17.73 8.49 9.84
CA LEU A 273 17.11 7.42 9.07
C LEU A 273 15.85 6.89 9.79
N PRO A 274 14.74 6.66 9.07
CA PRO A 274 13.57 6.02 9.65
C PRO A 274 13.91 4.64 10.23
N LYS A 275 13.28 4.28 11.35
CA LYS A 275 13.45 2.96 11.95
C LYS A 275 12.98 1.88 10.96
N GLY A 276 13.85 0.90 10.66
CA GLY A 276 13.56 -0.15 9.68
C GLY A 276 13.69 0.29 8.22
N PHE A 277 14.43 1.36 7.94
CA PHE A 277 14.79 1.73 6.58
C PHE A 277 15.66 0.62 5.92
N ASP A 278 15.22 0.12 4.76
CA ASP A 278 15.96 -0.84 3.95
C ASP A 278 16.89 -0.08 3.00
N PHE A 279 18.19 -0.17 3.25
CA PHE A 279 19.23 0.50 2.47
C PHE A 279 19.30 0.08 1.00
N ARG A 280 18.61 -1.00 0.60
CA ARG A 280 18.50 -1.48 -0.78
C ARG A 280 17.35 -0.82 -1.56
N SER A 281 16.61 0.07 -0.91
CA SER A 281 15.41 0.70 -1.46
C SER A 281 15.49 2.23 -1.42
N VAL A 282 14.59 2.89 -2.15
CA VAL A 282 14.31 4.32 -1.97
C VAL A 282 13.01 4.50 -1.19
N ALA A 283 13.09 5.19 -0.07
CA ALA A 283 11.95 5.45 0.78
C ALA A 283 11.15 6.67 0.31
N PHE A 284 9.83 6.51 0.25
CA PHE A 284 8.84 7.54 -0.07
C PHE A 284 7.73 7.55 0.96
N SER A 285 7.06 8.69 1.13
CA SER A 285 5.81 8.73 1.89
C SER A 285 4.64 8.26 1.03
N LEU A 286 3.78 7.40 1.58
CA LEU A 286 2.56 6.96 0.92
C LEU A 286 1.49 8.08 0.92
N GLU A 287 0.86 8.33 -0.23
CA GLU A 287 -0.26 9.30 -0.36
C GLU A 287 -1.60 8.59 -0.53
N CYS A 288 -1.68 7.58 -1.39
CA CYS A 288 -2.92 6.82 -1.62
C CYS A 288 -2.64 5.32 -1.85
N ASN A 289 -3.69 4.54 -2.12
CA ASN A 289 -3.52 3.13 -2.49
C ASN A 289 -2.95 2.98 -3.91
N PHE A 290 -2.04 2.03 -4.08
CA PHE A 290 -1.51 1.67 -5.39
C PHE A 290 -2.53 0.87 -6.21
N GLN A 291 -2.63 1.17 -7.50
CA GLN A 291 -3.38 0.39 -8.48
C GLN A 291 -2.54 0.22 -9.73
N LYS A 292 -2.50 -1.00 -10.30
CA LYS A 292 -1.80 -1.26 -11.57
C LYS A 292 -2.66 -0.79 -12.74
N ILE A 293 -2.46 0.47 -13.14
CA ILE A 293 -3.20 1.11 -14.25
C ILE A 293 -2.23 1.82 -15.21
N PRO A 294 -2.63 2.04 -16.48
CA PRO A 294 -1.76 2.67 -17.47
C PRO A 294 -1.41 4.14 -17.15
N LEU A 295 -0.24 4.60 -17.60
CA LEU A 295 0.23 6.00 -17.40
C LEU A 295 -0.81 7.04 -17.85
N LYS A 296 -1.49 6.81 -18.98
CA LYS A 296 -2.55 7.70 -19.46
C LYS A 296 -3.66 7.87 -18.41
N GLU A 297 -4.13 6.77 -17.83
CA GLU A 297 -5.16 6.82 -16.78
C GLU A 297 -4.66 7.49 -15.50
N ILE A 298 -3.42 7.23 -15.10
CA ILE A 298 -2.79 7.89 -13.95
C ILE A 298 -2.84 9.42 -14.12
N ILE A 299 -2.52 9.92 -15.31
CA ILE A 299 -2.54 11.35 -15.63
C ILE A 299 -3.98 11.87 -15.72
N TRP A 300 -4.88 11.18 -16.43
CA TRP A 300 -6.27 11.62 -16.64
C TRP A 300 -7.10 11.65 -15.35
N LYS A 301 -6.78 10.77 -14.40
CA LYS A 301 -7.40 10.73 -13.07
C LYS A 301 -6.63 11.54 -12.03
N ASN A 302 -5.52 12.20 -12.40
CA ASN A 302 -4.61 12.94 -11.52
C ASN A 302 -4.17 12.15 -10.28
N LEU A 303 -3.86 10.86 -10.47
CA LEU A 303 -3.56 9.95 -9.37
C LEU A 303 -2.13 10.16 -8.88
N VAL A 304 -1.94 10.03 -7.58
CA VAL A 304 -0.67 10.23 -6.88
C VAL A 304 -0.56 9.15 -5.82
N TRP A 305 0.35 8.20 -6.01
CA TRP A 305 0.55 7.10 -5.07
C TRP A 305 1.57 7.44 -3.96
N VAL A 306 2.59 8.24 -4.29
CA VAL A 306 3.64 8.65 -3.35
C VAL A 306 3.83 10.17 -3.32
N ALA A 307 4.31 10.66 -2.18
CA ALA A 307 4.63 12.06 -2.00
C ALA A 307 5.98 12.39 -2.67
N GLY A 308 5.97 13.13 -3.77
CA GLY A 308 7.18 13.42 -4.56
C GLY A 308 8.09 14.51 -3.96
N GLY A 309 7.63 15.19 -2.91
CA GLY A 309 8.41 16.25 -2.27
C GLY A 309 9.39 15.76 -1.21
N ALA A 310 9.46 14.46 -0.93
CA ALA A 310 10.51 13.86 -0.11
C ALA A 310 10.84 12.44 -0.57
N ASN A 311 12.14 12.14 -0.68
CA ASN A 311 12.64 10.77 -0.88
C ASN A 311 13.99 10.59 -0.18
N LEU A 312 14.28 9.37 0.26
CA LEU A 312 15.50 9.01 1.00
C LEU A 312 16.09 7.73 0.42
N GLY A 313 17.40 7.69 0.23
CA GLY A 313 18.09 6.50 -0.28
C GLY A 313 19.56 6.48 0.08
N ARG A 314 20.17 5.28 0.05
CA ARG A 314 21.62 5.14 0.01
C ARG A 314 22.14 5.66 -1.33
N TYR A 315 23.32 6.27 -1.36
CA TYR A 315 23.88 6.95 -2.53
C TYR A 315 23.80 6.13 -3.85
N ASP A 316 24.11 4.83 -3.81
CA ASP A 316 24.11 3.94 -4.98
C ASP A 316 22.69 3.62 -5.48
N VAL A 317 21.78 3.30 -4.56
CA VAL A 317 20.38 3.00 -4.88
C VAL A 317 19.66 4.26 -5.38
N LEU A 318 19.89 5.40 -4.74
CA LEU A 318 19.26 6.66 -5.10
C LEU A 318 19.78 7.20 -6.45
N THR A 319 21.06 6.95 -6.77
CA THR A 319 21.62 7.25 -8.09
C THR A 319 20.93 6.44 -9.18
N ARG A 320 20.78 5.11 -9.00
CA ARG A 320 20.02 4.25 -9.92
C ARG A 320 18.57 4.71 -10.08
N PHE A 321 17.92 5.08 -8.99
CA PHE A 321 16.55 5.60 -9.03
C PHE A 321 16.43 6.89 -9.86
N CYS A 322 17.40 7.80 -9.74
CA CYS A 322 17.43 9.02 -10.56
C CYS A 322 17.56 8.69 -12.04
N ASP A 323 18.37 7.69 -12.40
CA ASP A 323 18.52 7.22 -13.78
C ASP A 323 17.26 6.56 -14.34
N ASP A 324 16.61 5.72 -13.53
CA ASP A 324 15.31 5.12 -13.85
C ASP A 324 14.25 6.20 -14.07
N ASN A 325 14.23 7.25 -13.23
CA ASN A 325 13.29 8.36 -13.33
C ASN A 325 13.51 9.17 -14.62
N ILE A 326 14.75 9.59 -14.90
CA ILE A 326 15.10 10.34 -16.13
C ILE A 326 14.71 9.51 -17.38
N SER A 327 14.99 8.21 -17.36
CA SER A 327 14.63 7.30 -18.45
C SER A 327 13.11 7.16 -18.62
N SER A 328 12.38 7.10 -17.51
CA SER A 328 10.92 7.01 -17.50
C SER A 328 10.25 8.28 -18.01
N VAL A 329 10.79 9.46 -17.71
CA VAL A 329 10.34 10.73 -18.29
C VAL A 329 10.50 10.70 -19.82
N LYS A 330 11.65 10.24 -20.34
CA LYS A 330 11.87 10.12 -21.79
C LYS A 330 10.85 9.17 -22.44
N ARG A 331 10.55 8.04 -21.79
CA ARG A 331 9.52 7.08 -22.26
C ARG A 331 8.13 7.69 -22.28
N ALA A 332 7.73 8.40 -21.22
CA ALA A 332 6.45 9.10 -21.17
C ALA A 332 6.31 10.13 -22.29
N LEU A 333 7.35 10.95 -22.51
CA LEU A 333 7.38 11.93 -23.59
C LEU A 333 7.25 11.29 -24.98
N ASN A 334 7.82 10.10 -25.20
CA ASN A 334 7.69 9.36 -26.46
C ASN A 334 6.27 8.84 -26.69
N GLN A 335 5.49 8.67 -25.63
CA GLN A 335 4.06 8.37 -25.70
C GLN A 335 3.19 9.64 -25.80
N ASN A 336 3.80 10.82 -25.94
CA ASN A 336 3.14 12.13 -25.85
C ASN A 336 2.38 12.34 -24.53
N LEU A 337 2.87 11.74 -23.44
CA LEU A 337 2.32 11.86 -22.10
C LEU A 337 3.31 12.56 -21.17
N MET A 338 2.82 13.46 -20.33
CA MET A 338 3.61 14.13 -19.30
C MET A 338 2.77 14.64 -18.14
N SER A 339 3.38 14.72 -16.95
CA SER A 339 2.84 15.37 -15.75
C SER A 339 4.00 15.66 -14.79
N THR A 340 3.82 15.57 -13.48
CA THR A 340 4.87 15.74 -12.47
C THR A 340 5.64 14.45 -12.22
N ASP A 341 6.73 14.57 -11.46
CA ASP A 341 7.49 13.46 -10.88
C ASP A 341 6.60 12.38 -10.27
N GLN A 342 5.56 12.75 -9.53
CA GLN A 342 4.67 11.82 -8.83
C GLN A 342 3.95 10.83 -9.78
N GLN A 343 3.42 11.30 -10.91
CA GLN A 343 2.77 10.39 -11.88
C GLN A 343 3.79 9.53 -12.62
N ILE A 344 4.99 10.06 -12.88
CA ILE A 344 6.06 9.28 -13.50
C ILE A 344 6.55 8.18 -12.55
N ILE A 345 6.74 8.48 -11.27
CA ILE A 345 7.10 7.49 -10.24
C ILE A 345 6.00 6.45 -10.07
N TYR A 346 4.73 6.86 -10.13
CA TYR A 346 3.61 5.92 -10.16
C TYR A 346 3.81 4.95 -11.33
N ALA A 347 3.98 5.46 -12.56
CA ALA A 347 4.17 4.59 -13.72
C ALA A 347 5.40 3.68 -13.62
N MET A 348 6.52 4.17 -13.09
CA MET A 348 7.72 3.35 -12.80
C MET A 348 7.38 2.12 -11.95
N SER A 349 6.41 2.25 -11.05
CA SER A 349 6.03 1.20 -10.11
C SER A 349 5.00 0.23 -10.68
N VAL A 350 4.28 0.63 -11.72
CA VAL A 350 3.40 -0.25 -12.51
C VAL A 350 4.22 -1.10 -13.47
N TYR A 351 5.20 -0.49 -14.15
CA TYR A 351 5.98 -1.14 -15.19
C TYR A 351 7.38 -1.51 -14.67
N ARG A 352 7.58 -2.77 -14.27
CA ARG A 352 8.90 -3.26 -13.83
C ARG A 352 10.03 -3.05 -14.85
N SER A 353 9.71 -2.94 -16.14
CA SER A 353 10.71 -2.62 -17.18
C SER A 353 11.17 -1.16 -17.17
N TRP A 354 10.51 -0.27 -16.41
CA TRP A 354 10.82 1.16 -16.31
C TRP A 354 11.72 1.50 -15.13
N SER A 355 11.77 0.64 -14.11
CA SER A 355 12.66 0.83 -12.98
C SER A 355 13.10 -0.52 -12.40
N SER A 356 14.39 -0.62 -12.13
CA SER A 356 14.98 -1.74 -11.39
C SER A 356 15.02 -1.49 -9.88
N THR A 357 14.69 -0.26 -9.46
CA THR A 357 14.82 0.20 -8.08
C THR A 357 13.59 -0.14 -7.24
N THR A 358 13.80 -0.83 -6.12
CA THR A 358 12.75 -1.10 -5.14
C THR A 358 12.39 0.15 -4.34
N LEU A 359 11.09 0.37 -4.13
CA LEU A 359 10.57 1.45 -3.29
C LEU A 359 10.13 0.93 -1.93
N GLN A 360 10.50 1.63 -0.86
CA GLN A 360 9.97 1.43 0.48
C GLN A 360 8.93 2.52 0.78
N LEU A 361 7.73 2.10 1.17
CA LEU A 361 6.66 3.02 1.54
C LEU A 361 6.68 3.27 3.04
N CYS A 362 6.84 4.53 3.43
CA CYS A 362 6.75 4.98 4.81
C CYS A 362 5.36 5.57 5.08
N HIS A 363 4.72 5.10 6.14
CA HIS A 363 3.43 5.60 6.59
C HIS A 363 3.59 6.79 7.55
N ALA A 364 2.61 7.69 7.48
CA ALA A 364 2.45 8.79 8.38
C ALA A 364 1.82 8.33 9.70
N ASP A 365 2.62 8.08 10.73
CA ASP A 365 2.10 7.77 12.07
C ASP A 365 1.52 9.02 12.75
N SER A 366 0.23 9.29 12.51
CA SER A 366 -0.58 10.07 13.45
C SER A 366 -0.85 9.21 14.68
N VAL A 367 -0.07 9.42 15.72
CA VAL A 367 -0.40 9.05 17.11
C VAL A 367 -1.84 9.50 17.42
N ILE A 368 -2.69 8.51 17.71
CA ILE A 368 -3.88 8.53 18.56
C ILE A 368 -4.92 9.63 18.25
N THR A 369 -6.04 9.23 17.65
CA THR A 369 -7.46 9.45 18.05
C THR A 369 -8.37 9.43 16.81
N GLN A 370 -9.48 8.68 16.88
CA GLN A 370 -10.57 8.55 15.88
C GLN A 370 -10.43 7.50 14.77
N CYS A 371 -10.54 6.22 15.14
CA CYS A 371 -11.05 5.18 14.23
C CYS A 371 -12.04 4.25 14.95
N LYS A 372 -13.12 4.84 15.50
CA LYS A 372 -14.43 4.19 15.51
C LYS A 372 -15.17 4.69 14.26
N LYS A 373 -15.01 4.01 13.11
CA LYS A 373 -16.09 3.66 12.17
C LYS A 373 -15.55 3.09 10.84
N LYS A 374 -15.94 1.82 10.62
CA LYS A 374 -16.24 1.12 9.37
C LYS A 374 -15.17 1.05 8.26
N GLY A 375 -14.52 -0.11 8.23
CA GLY A 375 -14.49 -1.00 7.05
C GLY A 375 -13.83 -0.48 5.78
N SER A 376 -12.53 -0.80 5.59
CA SER A 376 -11.99 -1.31 4.32
C SER A 376 -10.48 -1.59 4.43
N GLY A 377 -10.11 -2.87 4.27
CA GLY A 377 -9.17 -3.30 3.23
C GLY A 377 -7.65 -3.19 3.38
N THR A 378 -7.06 -2.23 4.11
CA THR A 378 -5.58 -2.05 4.11
C THR A 378 -4.95 -1.91 5.50
N GLY A 379 -5.62 -2.39 6.54
CA GLY A 379 -5.22 -2.25 7.95
C GLY A 379 -4.39 -3.37 8.57
N CYS A 380 -3.84 -4.34 7.82
CA CYS A 380 -3.27 -5.54 8.46
C CYS A 380 -1.86 -5.39 9.04
N ILE A 381 -0.96 -4.56 8.46
CA ILE A 381 0.45 -4.53 8.92
C ILE A 381 0.65 -3.62 10.16
N LEU A 382 -0.05 -2.49 10.26
CA LEU A 382 0.08 -1.53 11.38
C LEU A 382 -0.75 -1.91 12.62
N ARG A 383 -1.69 -2.86 12.53
CA ARG A 383 -2.46 -3.32 13.69
C ARG A 383 -1.65 -4.24 14.62
N CYS A 384 -0.74 -5.06 14.09
CA CYS A 384 -0.01 -6.03 14.90
C CYS A 384 1.00 -5.39 15.87
N LYS A 385 1.69 -4.32 15.47
CA LYS A 385 2.73 -3.68 16.32
C LYS A 385 2.16 -2.93 17.53
N ASN A 386 0.94 -2.43 17.42
CA ASN A 386 0.22 -1.72 18.49
C ASN A 386 -0.82 -2.62 19.18
N GLN A 387 -0.87 -3.91 18.84
CA GLN A 387 -1.64 -4.87 19.62
C GLN A 387 -0.89 -5.13 20.92
N THR A 388 -1.48 -4.67 22.02
CA THR A 388 -1.08 -5.09 23.36
C THR A 388 -1.86 -6.34 23.69
N PHE A 389 -1.16 -7.42 23.99
CA PHE A 389 -1.74 -8.63 24.54
C PHE A 389 -1.43 -8.66 26.02
N ASP A 390 -2.41 -9.04 26.83
CA ASP A 390 -2.15 -9.36 28.22
C ASP A 390 -1.44 -10.72 28.25
N GLU A 391 -0.11 -10.68 28.37
CA GLU A 391 0.71 -11.89 28.38
C GLU A 391 0.39 -12.83 29.54
N SER A 392 -0.24 -12.32 30.62
CA SER A 392 -0.66 -13.17 31.75
C SER A 392 -1.85 -14.08 31.40
N LEU A 393 -2.62 -13.72 30.37
CA LEU A 393 -3.78 -14.47 29.89
C LEU A 393 -3.44 -15.36 28.69
N MET A 394 -2.22 -15.29 28.17
CA MET A 394 -1.81 -16.06 27.00
C MET A 394 -1.26 -17.43 27.40
N PRO A 395 -1.65 -18.51 26.69
CA PRO A 395 -1.16 -19.85 26.96
C PRO A 395 0.32 -19.96 26.60
N GLN A 396 1.05 -20.78 27.35
CA GLN A 396 2.42 -21.16 26.94
C GLN A 396 2.35 -22.08 25.72
N ALA A 397 3.32 -21.93 24.82
CA ALA A 397 3.43 -22.69 23.59
C ALA A 397 4.72 -23.54 23.55
N ALA A 398 4.61 -24.74 23.00
CA ALA A 398 5.74 -25.57 22.59
C ALA A 398 5.99 -25.38 21.10
N THR A 399 7.24 -25.34 20.66
CA THR A 399 7.60 -25.29 19.24
C THR A 399 8.15 -26.64 18.80
N ILE A 400 7.60 -27.26 17.75
CA ILE A 400 8.15 -28.47 17.14
C ILE A 400 8.87 -28.09 15.86
N ILE A 401 10.12 -28.53 15.73
CA ILE A 401 10.94 -28.37 14.53
C ILE A 401 11.34 -29.74 14.04
N THR A 402 10.84 -30.16 12.88
CA THR A 402 11.30 -31.40 12.23
C THR A 402 12.50 -31.10 11.36
N VAL A 403 13.51 -31.97 11.38
CA VAL A 403 14.73 -31.83 10.59
C VAL A 403 15.09 -33.13 9.89
N TYR A 404 15.46 -33.03 8.61
CA TYR A 404 16.08 -34.10 7.84
C TYR A 404 17.14 -33.48 6.92
N ASN A 405 18.42 -33.73 7.19
CA ASN A 405 19.57 -33.24 6.41
C ASN A 405 19.59 -31.72 6.16
N GLU A 406 19.10 -30.92 7.12
CA GLU A 406 19.16 -29.45 7.04
C GLU A 406 20.58 -28.95 7.29
N TRP A 407 20.97 -27.84 6.65
CA TRP A 407 22.27 -27.24 6.93
C TRP A 407 22.34 -26.74 8.38
N PRO A 408 23.39 -27.08 9.16
CA PRO A 408 23.46 -26.75 10.60
C PRO A 408 23.26 -25.26 10.90
N SER A 409 23.85 -24.38 10.10
CA SER A 409 23.74 -22.92 10.27
C SER A 409 22.31 -22.41 10.07
N ILE A 410 21.48 -23.13 9.31
CA ILE A 410 20.09 -22.79 9.04
C ILE A 410 19.21 -23.23 10.21
N LEU A 411 19.36 -24.48 10.67
CA LEU A 411 18.67 -24.98 11.86
C LEU A 411 18.95 -24.12 13.09
N LEU A 412 20.23 -23.83 13.34
CA LEU A 412 20.63 -23.00 14.48
C LEU A 412 20.04 -21.58 14.38
N ARG A 413 20.00 -20.99 13.17
CA ARG A 413 19.38 -19.67 12.98
C ARG A 413 17.89 -19.69 13.31
N THR A 414 17.18 -20.77 12.96
CA THR A 414 15.78 -20.98 13.35
C THR A 414 15.62 -21.01 14.87
N ILE A 415 16.41 -21.83 15.57
CA ILE A 415 16.37 -21.95 17.03
C ILE A 415 16.67 -20.60 17.71
N TYR A 416 17.77 -19.95 17.35
CA TYR A 416 18.12 -18.63 17.89
C TYR A 416 17.07 -17.57 17.57
N SER A 417 16.48 -17.60 16.38
CA SER A 417 15.42 -16.67 16.03
C SER A 417 14.20 -16.84 16.95
N ILE A 418 13.79 -18.08 17.25
CA ILE A 418 12.65 -18.36 18.13
C ILE A 418 12.95 -17.88 19.55
N ILE A 419 14.11 -18.26 20.10
CA ILE A 419 14.51 -17.89 21.46
C ILE A 419 14.63 -16.36 21.61
N ASN A 420 15.28 -15.69 20.66
CA ASN A 420 15.56 -14.26 20.78
C ASN A 420 14.34 -13.36 20.55
N ARG A 421 13.28 -13.86 19.91
CA ARG A 421 12.14 -13.04 19.46
C ARG A 421 10.80 -13.47 20.05
N THR A 422 10.78 -14.51 20.90
CA THR A 422 9.59 -14.98 21.61
C THR A 422 9.69 -14.64 23.10
N PRO A 423 8.69 -14.01 23.73
CA PRO A 423 8.69 -13.75 25.17
C PRO A 423 8.88 -15.05 25.98
N ARG A 424 9.81 -15.03 26.94
CA ARG A 424 10.25 -16.24 27.67
C ARG A 424 9.11 -16.92 28.45
N ASN A 425 8.17 -16.14 28.97
CA ASN A 425 6.96 -16.60 29.64
C ASN A 425 6.01 -17.37 28.72
N LEU A 426 6.02 -17.09 27.41
CA LEU A 426 5.15 -17.74 26.43
C LEU A 426 5.82 -18.96 25.77
N LEU A 427 7.16 -19.03 25.74
CA LEU A 427 7.89 -20.16 25.17
C LEU A 427 8.18 -21.22 26.24
N LYS A 428 7.42 -22.32 26.23
CA LYS A 428 7.60 -23.44 27.17
C LYS A 428 8.81 -24.29 26.82
N GLU A 429 8.84 -24.77 25.58
CA GLU A 429 9.85 -25.73 25.09
C GLU A 429 9.96 -25.65 23.57
N ILE A 430 11.13 -26.03 23.05
CA ILE A 430 11.43 -26.25 21.64
C ILE A 430 11.83 -27.72 21.51
N ILE A 431 11.08 -28.50 20.74
CA ILE A 431 11.33 -29.92 20.49
C ILE A 431 11.82 -30.06 19.05
N ILE A 432 13.10 -30.39 18.91
CA ILE A 432 13.72 -30.71 17.63
C ILE A 432 13.53 -32.22 17.41
N VAL A 433 13.01 -32.61 16.24
CA VAL A 433 12.87 -34.01 15.85
C VAL A 433 13.72 -34.27 14.62
N ASP A 434 14.82 -34.98 14.83
CA ASP A 434 15.66 -35.50 13.75
C ASP A 434 15.01 -36.74 13.14
N ASP A 435 14.52 -36.62 11.91
CA ASP A 435 13.92 -37.69 11.11
C ASP A 435 15.00 -38.55 10.43
N ASN A 436 15.97 -39.00 11.25
CA ASN A 436 17.10 -39.84 10.86
C ASN A 436 18.00 -39.19 9.77
N SER A 437 18.57 -38.02 10.08
CA SER A 437 19.52 -37.31 9.22
C SER A 437 20.87 -38.06 9.08
N ASP A 438 21.46 -37.96 7.90
CA ASP A 438 22.74 -38.60 7.54
C ASP A 438 23.95 -37.70 7.82
N LEU A 439 23.74 -36.38 7.86
CA LEU A 439 24.80 -35.38 8.07
C LEU A 439 25.49 -35.57 9.42
N GLU A 440 26.83 -35.57 9.42
CA GLU A 440 27.67 -35.83 10.61
C GLU A 440 27.35 -34.92 11.81
N PHE A 441 27.00 -33.66 11.54
CA PHE A 441 26.58 -32.71 12.57
C PHE A 441 25.41 -33.23 13.41
N TYR A 442 24.48 -33.97 12.80
CA TYR A 442 23.32 -34.53 13.46
C TYR A 442 23.63 -35.83 14.18
N LYS A 443 24.84 -36.37 14.19
CA LYS A 443 25.15 -37.54 15.01
C LYS A 443 25.42 -37.09 16.45
N GLU A 444 26.67 -36.78 16.79
CA GLU A 444 27.05 -36.42 18.16
C GLU A 444 27.12 -34.89 18.38
N TYR A 445 27.41 -34.11 17.34
CA TYR A 445 27.67 -32.67 17.50
C TYR A 445 26.45 -31.86 17.92
N LEU A 446 25.26 -32.19 17.42
CA LEU A 446 24.04 -31.47 17.78
C LEU A 446 23.68 -31.65 19.26
N ASP A 447 23.86 -32.85 19.82
CA ASP A 447 23.63 -33.11 21.25
C ASP A 447 24.56 -32.27 22.13
N ILE A 448 25.85 -32.26 21.78
CA ILE A 448 26.87 -31.44 22.47
C ILE A 448 26.53 -29.96 22.35
N TYR A 449 26.23 -29.49 21.13
CA TYR A 449 25.92 -28.10 20.89
C TYR A 449 24.70 -27.63 21.69
N ILE A 450 23.62 -28.43 21.71
CA ILE A 450 22.41 -28.10 22.46
C ILE A 450 22.71 -28.03 23.95
N LYS A 451 23.43 -29.01 24.50
CA LYS A 451 23.79 -29.06 25.92
C LYS A 451 24.67 -27.88 26.35
N ASP A 452 25.59 -27.45 25.48
CA ASP A 452 26.56 -26.40 25.80
C ASP A 452 25.98 -24.98 25.64
N HIS A 453 24.97 -24.80 24.76
CA HIS A 453 24.49 -23.47 24.37
C HIS A 453 23.04 -23.17 24.79
N PHE A 454 22.25 -24.18 25.15
CA PHE A 454 20.85 -24.00 25.51
C PHE A 454 20.51 -24.67 26.84
N ASP A 455 19.50 -24.12 27.52
CA ASP A 455 18.87 -24.77 28.66
C ASP A 455 18.17 -26.06 28.18
N THR A 456 18.56 -27.21 28.74
CA THR A 456 18.04 -28.53 28.36
C THR A 456 16.57 -28.71 28.70
N ASP A 457 16.03 -27.90 29.63
CA ASP A 457 14.59 -27.88 29.89
C ASP A 457 13.83 -27.08 28.81
N LEU A 458 14.51 -26.18 28.10
CA LEU A 458 13.97 -25.39 27.01
C LEU A 458 14.10 -26.08 25.66
N VAL A 459 15.29 -26.56 25.29
CA VAL A 459 15.56 -27.16 23.97
C VAL A 459 15.78 -28.66 24.13
N LYS A 460 14.88 -29.44 23.54
CA LYS A 460 14.86 -30.91 23.60
C LYS A 460 15.10 -31.48 22.21
N LEU A 461 15.84 -32.58 22.14
CA LEU A 461 16.12 -33.30 20.89
C LEU A 461 15.52 -34.70 20.95
N ILE A 462 14.79 -35.07 19.91
CA ILE A 462 14.26 -36.43 19.68
C ILE A 462 14.88 -36.93 18.37
N ARG A 463 15.34 -38.17 18.36
CA ARG A 463 15.91 -38.82 17.18
C ARG A 463 15.07 -40.02 16.80
N LEU A 464 14.60 -40.04 15.56
CA LEU A 464 13.94 -41.22 15.02
C LEU A 464 14.98 -42.23 14.54
N LYS A 465 14.70 -43.52 14.74
CA LYS A 465 15.59 -44.62 14.34
C LYS A 465 15.57 -44.90 12.84
N GLU A 466 14.51 -44.44 12.16
CA GLU A 466 14.29 -44.62 10.74
C GLU A 466 13.61 -43.37 10.18
N ARG A 467 13.78 -43.14 8.88
CA ARG A 467 13.15 -42.02 8.18
C ARG A 467 11.66 -42.27 8.04
N GLY A 468 10.87 -41.59 8.85
CA GLY A 468 9.42 -41.69 8.90
C GLY A 468 8.69 -40.62 8.08
N GLY A 469 9.38 -39.54 7.73
CA GLY A 469 8.79 -38.38 7.08
C GLY A 469 8.21 -37.38 8.08
N LEU A 470 7.86 -36.20 7.54
CA LEU A 470 7.46 -35.01 8.30
C LEU A 470 6.34 -35.29 9.30
N ILE A 471 5.35 -36.09 8.89
CA ILE A 471 4.14 -36.36 9.65
C ILE A 471 4.43 -37.25 10.85
N LYS A 472 5.17 -38.35 10.65
CA LYS A 472 5.55 -39.26 11.74
C LYS A 472 6.44 -38.55 12.76
N ALA A 473 7.39 -37.73 12.29
CA ALA A 473 8.24 -36.92 13.16
C ALA A 473 7.44 -35.91 14.01
N ARG A 474 6.50 -35.18 13.39
CA ARG A 474 5.61 -34.25 14.11
C ARG A 474 4.74 -34.98 15.13
N MET A 475 4.15 -36.12 14.74
CA MET A 475 3.33 -36.94 15.63
C MET A 475 4.12 -37.49 16.82
N GLU A 476 5.38 -37.87 16.63
CA GLU A 476 6.24 -38.34 17.71
C GLU A 476 6.49 -37.23 18.73
N ALA A 477 6.87 -36.03 18.29
CA ALA A 477 7.07 -34.91 19.20
C ALA A 477 5.79 -34.50 19.97
N ILE A 478 4.61 -34.55 19.34
CA ILE A 478 3.34 -34.18 19.99
C ILE A 478 3.03 -35.05 21.23
N LYS A 479 3.60 -36.25 21.33
CA LYS A 479 3.48 -37.09 22.54
C LYS A 479 4.17 -36.48 23.76
N TYR A 480 5.23 -35.72 23.54
CA TYR A 480 6.07 -35.12 24.57
C TYR A 480 5.76 -33.65 24.85
N VAL A 481 4.86 -33.03 24.07
CA VAL A 481 4.43 -31.65 24.29
C VAL A 481 3.68 -31.52 25.62
N THR A 482 4.16 -30.63 26.47
CA THR A 482 3.59 -30.28 27.77
C THR A 482 2.84 -28.96 27.77
N ALA A 483 3.04 -28.12 26.75
CA ALA A 483 2.37 -26.85 26.58
C ALA A 483 0.90 -26.99 26.17
N GLU A 484 0.11 -25.93 26.40
CA GLU A 484 -1.31 -25.89 25.98
C GLU A 484 -1.44 -25.72 24.46
N VAL A 485 -0.55 -24.93 23.86
CA VAL A 485 -0.49 -24.69 22.42
C VAL A 485 0.77 -25.34 21.84
N VAL A 486 0.66 -25.92 20.65
CA VAL A 486 1.80 -26.38 19.86
C VAL A 486 1.93 -25.55 18.58
N CYS A 487 3.13 -25.03 18.35
CA CYS A 487 3.55 -24.33 17.14
C CYS A 487 4.43 -25.28 16.31
N ILE A 488 3.95 -25.71 15.15
CA ILE A 488 4.73 -26.50 14.20
C ILE A 488 5.50 -25.53 13.30
N LEU A 489 6.82 -25.67 13.21
CA LEU A 489 7.71 -24.82 12.43
C LEU A 489 8.70 -25.68 11.61
N GLU A 490 9.09 -25.22 10.42
CA GLU A 490 10.17 -25.83 9.63
C GLU A 490 11.57 -25.48 10.19
N SER A 491 12.58 -26.29 9.82
CA SER A 491 13.98 -26.12 10.24
C SER A 491 14.69 -24.90 9.64
N HIS A 492 14.10 -24.21 8.66
CA HIS A 492 14.69 -23.11 7.89
C HIS A 492 13.83 -21.84 7.91
N MET A 493 13.53 -21.33 9.10
CA MET A 493 12.70 -20.14 9.27
C MET A 493 13.33 -19.12 10.21
N GLU A 494 13.00 -17.85 9.98
CA GLU A 494 13.34 -16.77 10.90
C GLU A 494 12.05 -16.08 11.34
N VAL A 495 11.70 -16.22 12.62
CA VAL A 495 10.53 -15.55 13.19
C VAL A 495 10.75 -14.05 13.27
N ASN A 496 9.70 -13.27 12.98
CA ASN A 496 9.73 -11.81 13.08
C ASN A 496 9.44 -11.34 14.52
N ILE A 497 9.76 -10.09 14.84
CA ILE A 497 9.46 -9.47 16.14
C ILE A 497 7.94 -9.30 16.29
N ASN A 498 7.39 -9.62 17.46
CA ASN A 498 5.95 -9.60 17.75
C ASN A 498 5.12 -10.53 16.85
N CYS A 499 5.69 -11.67 16.46
CA CYS A 499 4.90 -12.75 15.89
C CYS A 499 3.95 -13.25 16.99
N GLY A 500 2.66 -12.88 16.91
CA GLY A 500 1.62 -13.65 17.58
C GLY A 500 1.61 -15.10 17.05
N PRO A 501 0.78 -16.01 17.57
CA PRO A 501 0.69 -17.36 17.03
C PRO A 501 0.22 -17.29 15.57
N VAL A 502 1.16 -17.40 14.62
CA VAL A 502 0.90 -17.25 13.19
C VAL A 502 0.79 -18.63 12.54
N ILE A 503 -0.31 -18.81 11.81
CA ILE A 503 -0.48 -19.82 10.77
C ILE A 503 -0.05 -19.20 9.44
N VAL A 504 0.98 -19.76 8.80
CA VAL A 504 1.28 -19.63 7.37
C VAL A 504 1.65 -21.03 6.94
N GLY A 505 1.01 -21.64 5.94
CA GLY A 505 1.02 -23.09 5.63
C GLY A 505 2.30 -23.96 5.70
N ALA A 506 3.48 -23.42 6.00
CA ALA A 506 4.68 -24.14 6.47
C ALA A 506 4.80 -24.24 8.02
N GLY A 507 4.00 -23.49 8.77
CA GLY A 507 3.93 -23.52 10.22
C GLY A 507 2.60 -22.99 10.77
N PHE A 508 2.10 -23.61 11.83
CA PHE A 508 0.82 -23.27 12.44
C PHE A 508 0.84 -23.48 13.95
N ALA A 509 -0.02 -22.74 14.64
CA ALA A 509 -0.27 -22.90 16.07
C ALA A 509 -1.66 -23.52 16.29
N VAL A 510 -1.76 -24.48 17.20
CA VAL A 510 -3.02 -25.14 17.54
C VAL A 510 -3.04 -25.53 19.01
N ASP A 511 -4.21 -25.42 19.65
CA ASP A 511 -4.44 -25.99 20.98
C ASP A 511 -4.24 -27.52 20.91
N VAL A 512 -3.43 -28.07 21.81
CA VAL A 512 -3.03 -29.48 21.77
C VAL A 512 -4.23 -30.41 21.99
N LYS A 513 -5.18 -30.02 22.84
CA LYS A 513 -6.39 -30.82 23.10
C LYS A 513 -7.28 -30.86 21.87
N PHE A 514 -7.47 -29.71 21.21
CA PHE A 514 -8.19 -29.60 19.96
C PHE A 514 -7.51 -30.41 18.87
N PHE A 515 -6.18 -30.33 18.74
CA PHE A 515 -5.46 -31.07 17.70
C PHE A 515 -5.62 -32.59 17.86
N ARG A 516 -5.56 -33.08 19.11
CA ARG A 516 -5.85 -34.49 19.44
C ARG A 516 -7.32 -34.85 19.19
N LYS A 517 -8.26 -33.97 19.53
CA LYS A 517 -9.69 -34.18 19.29
C LYS A 517 -10.03 -34.32 17.82
N ILE A 518 -9.36 -33.54 16.95
CA ILE A 518 -9.52 -33.69 15.51
C ILE A 518 -8.66 -34.84 14.96
N GLY A 519 -7.96 -35.63 15.78
CA GLY A 519 -7.24 -36.81 15.31
C GLY A 519 -5.92 -36.51 14.59
N LEU A 520 -5.22 -35.42 14.96
CA LEU A 520 -3.89 -35.05 14.49
C LEU A 520 -3.75 -35.09 12.95
N TYR A 521 -2.60 -35.52 12.44
CA TYR A 521 -2.37 -35.87 11.04
C TYR A 521 -2.83 -37.30 10.73
N ASP A 522 -2.93 -37.64 9.45
CA ASP A 522 -3.18 -39.03 9.03
C ASP A 522 -1.88 -39.84 9.14
N PRO A 523 -1.81 -40.86 10.00
CA PRO A 523 -0.60 -41.67 10.17
C PRO A 523 -0.20 -42.46 8.92
N LYS A 524 -1.11 -42.63 7.95
CA LYS A 524 -0.85 -43.36 6.70
C LYS A 524 -0.14 -42.48 5.66
N MET A 525 -0.08 -41.16 5.85
CA MET A 525 0.66 -40.29 4.95
C MET A 525 2.18 -40.47 5.13
N ALA A 526 2.88 -40.58 4.00
CA ALA A 526 4.30 -40.88 3.96
C ALA A 526 5.12 -39.69 3.44
N ILE A 527 6.31 -39.50 4.03
CA ILE A 527 7.34 -38.53 3.60
C ILE A 527 6.88 -37.07 3.67
N TRP A 528 6.14 -36.58 2.67
CA TRP A 528 5.71 -35.19 2.53
C TRP A 528 4.61 -35.05 1.47
N GLY A 529 3.70 -34.08 1.65
CA GLY A 529 2.77 -33.63 0.63
C GLY A 529 1.31 -34.02 0.91
N GLY A 530 0.40 -33.08 0.72
CA GLY A 530 -1.04 -33.27 0.87
C GLY A 530 -1.55 -33.19 2.31
N GLU A 531 -0.69 -33.18 3.33
CA GLU A 531 -1.09 -33.11 4.74
C GLU A 531 -1.68 -31.75 5.12
N ASN A 532 -1.16 -30.69 4.51
CA ASN A 532 -1.70 -29.34 4.65
C ASN A 532 -3.11 -29.23 4.03
N LEU A 533 -3.34 -29.93 2.92
CA LEU A 533 -4.63 -30.01 2.25
C LEU A 533 -5.60 -30.89 3.03
N GLU A 534 -5.16 -32.06 3.50
CA GLU A 534 -5.97 -32.94 4.36
C GLU A 534 -6.41 -32.22 5.63
N LEU A 535 -5.49 -31.59 6.37
CA LEU A 535 -5.84 -30.81 7.55
C LEU A 535 -6.82 -29.67 7.25
N SER A 536 -6.73 -29.08 6.04
CA SER A 536 -7.59 -27.96 5.62
C SER A 536 -8.96 -28.40 5.09
N TRP A 537 -9.06 -29.57 4.46
CA TRP A 537 -10.21 -29.96 3.63
C TRP A 537 -10.94 -31.18 4.11
N ARG A 538 -10.28 -32.08 4.85
CA ARG A 538 -10.82 -33.37 5.33
C ARG A 538 -12.01 -33.92 4.54
N ASP A 539 -11.73 -34.11 3.26
CA ASP A 539 -12.19 -35.22 2.42
C ASP A 539 -11.43 -35.17 1.09
N MET A 540 -10.42 -36.04 0.93
CA MET A 540 -9.78 -36.43 -0.33
C MET A 540 -9.40 -37.93 -0.25
N ASP A 541 -9.48 -38.64 -1.36
CA ASP A 541 -9.32 -40.10 -1.47
C ASP A 541 -7.84 -40.54 -1.42
N VAL A 542 -7.47 -41.31 -0.37
CA VAL A 542 -6.08 -41.66 0.01
C VAL A 542 -5.91 -43.09 0.56
N GLY A 543 -6.87 -43.99 0.33
CA GLY A 543 -6.86 -45.38 0.84
C GLY A 543 -7.96 -45.68 1.86
N ASP A 544 -7.76 -46.64 2.77
CA ASP A 544 -8.78 -46.98 3.77
C ASP A 544 -8.96 -45.84 4.79
N LEU A 545 -10.10 -45.16 4.66
CA LEU A 545 -10.51 -43.97 5.40
C LEU A 545 -11.47 -44.27 6.55
N SER A 546 -11.67 -45.55 6.93
CA SER A 546 -12.70 -45.94 7.91
C SER A 546 -12.66 -45.12 9.22
N ASP A 547 -11.45 -44.88 9.75
CA ASP A 547 -11.25 -44.06 10.95
C ASP A 547 -11.53 -42.56 10.71
N ARG A 548 -11.22 -42.04 9.52
CA ARG A 548 -11.48 -40.64 9.15
C ARG A 548 -12.95 -40.38 8.90
N LEU A 549 -13.64 -41.30 8.22
CA LEU A 549 -15.09 -41.27 8.03
C LEU A 549 -15.81 -41.35 9.38
N ARG A 550 -15.32 -42.15 10.32
CA ARG A 550 -15.85 -42.19 11.70
C ARG A 550 -15.75 -40.82 12.37
N ILE A 551 -14.57 -40.17 12.36
CA ILE A 551 -14.38 -38.83 12.95
C ILE A 551 -15.28 -37.79 12.26
N LYS A 552 -15.38 -37.82 10.93
CA LYS A 552 -16.24 -36.92 10.14
C LYS A 552 -17.71 -37.04 10.57
N ASN A 553 -18.18 -38.27 10.78
CA ASN A 553 -19.54 -38.57 11.23
C ASN A 553 -19.76 -38.15 12.69
N GLU A 554 -18.82 -38.44 13.58
CA GLU A 554 -18.89 -38.07 15.01
C GLU A 554 -18.91 -36.54 15.20
N LEU A 555 -18.06 -35.82 14.46
CA LEU A 555 -17.98 -34.35 14.52
C LEU A 555 -19.08 -33.64 13.70
N LYS A 556 -19.91 -34.40 12.96
CA LYS A 556 -20.99 -33.89 12.10
C LYS A 556 -20.48 -32.82 11.13
N CYS A 557 -19.33 -33.08 10.49
CA CYS A 557 -18.71 -32.15 9.56
C CYS A 557 -19.65 -31.81 8.39
N LYS A 558 -19.54 -30.58 7.89
CA LYS A 558 -20.26 -30.15 6.67
C LYS A 558 -19.60 -30.76 5.43
N ASN A 559 -20.37 -30.89 4.35
CA ASN A 559 -19.86 -31.40 3.08
C ASN A 559 -19.00 -30.36 2.35
N PHE A 560 -18.34 -30.79 1.28
CA PHE A 560 -17.44 -29.93 0.52
C PHE A 560 -18.16 -28.82 -0.24
N ASP A 561 -19.38 -29.08 -0.73
CA ASP A 561 -20.22 -28.03 -1.34
C ASP A 561 -20.47 -26.88 -0.37
N TRP A 562 -20.81 -27.19 0.88
CA TRP A 562 -20.98 -26.17 1.92
C TRP A 562 -19.68 -25.39 2.15
N TYR A 563 -18.51 -26.05 2.14
CA TYR A 563 -17.23 -25.36 2.25
C TYR A 563 -17.00 -24.40 1.08
N LEU A 564 -17.22 -24.85 -0.15
CA LEU A 564 -17.06 -23.99 -1.33
C LEU A 564 -18.09 -22.85 -1.34
N ASP A 565 -19.30 -23.06 -0.84
CA ASP A 565 -20.35 -22.03 -0.80
C ASP A 565 -20.09 -20.98 0.31
N ASN A 566 -19.50 -21.39 1.43
CA ASN A 566 -19.47 -20.58 2.64
C ASN A 566 -18.05 -20.14 3.08
N ILE A 567 -17.00 -20.87 2.71
CA ILE A 567 -15.62 -20.62 3.11
C ILE A 567 -14.77 -20.12 1.92
N TRP A 568 -14.92 -20.69 0.73
CA TRP A 568 -14.18 -20.28 -0.48
C TRP A 568 -15.07 -20.06 -1.72
N PRO A 569 -16.02 -19.11 -1.67
CA PRO A 569 -16.97 -18.86 -2.75
C PRO A 569 -16.35 -18.30 -4.03
N ASP A 570 -15.20 -17.65 -3.92
CA ASP A 570 -14.50 -17.04 -5.06
C ASP A 570 -13.72 -18.06 -5.92
N LEU A 571 -13.65 -19.33 -5.50
CA LEU A 571 -13.00 -20.38 -6.29
C LEU A 571 -13.86 -20.69 -7.51
N LEU A 572 -13.27 -20.54 -8.71
CA LEU A 572 -13.91 -20.93 -9.95
C LEU A 572 -14.25 -22.42 -9.91
N ARG A 573 -15.55 -22.75 -9.88
CA ARG A 573 -16.02 -24.13 -10.00
C ARG A 573 -16.09 -24.49 -11.47
N PHE A 574 -15.35 -25.51 -11.85
CA PHE A 574 -15.59 -26.17 -13.13
C PHE A 574 -16.91 -26.94 -13.01
N ASP A 575 -17.70 -26.91 -14.07
CA ASP A 575 -18.89 -27.74 -14.14
C ASP A 575 -18.46 -29.21 -14.08
N VAL A 576 -19.02 -29.97 -13.15
CA VAL A 576 -18.77 -31.41 -13.05
C VAL A 576 -19.46 -32.17 -14.18
N ASN A 577 -20.47 -31.57 -14.81
CA ASN A 577 -21.20 -32.12 -15.96
C ASN A 577 -20.71 -31.50 -17.28
N VAL A 578 -19.40 -31.57 -17.55
CA VAL A 578 -18.84 -31.17 -18.83
C VAL A 578 -19.03 -32.25 -19.90
N THR A 579 -19.36 -31.84 -21.13
CA THR A 579 -19.48 -32.76 -22.28
C THR A 579 -18.14 -33.44 -22.61
N ALA A 580 -17.01 -32.78 -22.32
CA ALA A 580 -15.67 -33.32 -22.50
C ALA A 580 -14.65 -32.62 -21.58
N SER A 581 -13.66 -33.38 -21.09
CA SER A 581 -12.50 -32.89 -20.35
C SER A 581 -11.28 -33.72 -20.71
N GLY A 582 -10.12 -33.10 -20.88
CA GLY A 582 -8.88 -33.81 -21.20
C GLY A 582 -7.86 -32.92 -21.89
N GLU A 583 -6.82 -33.55 -22.40
CA GLU A 583 -5.77 -32.90 -23.18
C GLU A 583 -6.21 -32.75 -24.65
N ALA A 584 -6.03 -31.56 -25.22
CA ALA A 584 -6.21 -31.35 -26.67
C ALA A 584 -4.87 -31.60 -27.38
N ARG A 585 -4.78 -32.71 -28.12
CA ARG A 585 -3.59 -33.04 -28.91
C ARG A 585 -3.81 -32.68 -30.37
N GLU A 586 -2.89 -31.90 -30.93
CA GLU A 586 -2.86 -31.65 -32.37
C GLU A 586 -2.28 -32.90 -33.08
N TYR A 587 -3.04 -33.46 -34.02
CA TYR A 587 -2.60 -34.63 -34.78
C TYR A 587 -1.94 -34.16 -36.09
N ASP A 588 -0.62 -34.05 -36.11
CA ASP A 588 0.13 -33.88 -37.36
C ASP A 588 0.28 -35.24 -38.05
N LEU A 589 -0.52 -35.48 -39.09
CA LEU A 589 -0.49 -36.70 -39.92
C LEU A 589 0.88 -36.94 -40.62
N ARG A 590 1.84 -36.01 -40.53
CA ARG A 590 3.17 -36.12 -41.16
C ARG A 590 4.30 -36.45 -40.20
N LYS A 591 4.06 -36.52 -38.89
CA LYS A 591 5.08 -36.87 -37.89
C LYS A 591 4.64 -38.08 -37.07
N PHE A 592 4.96 -39.26 -37.58
CA PHE A 592 5.23 -40.42 -36.72
C PHE A 592 6.51 -40.11 -35.93
N ASN A 593 6.37 -39.37 -34.83
CA ASN A 593 7.15 -39.47 -33.60
C ASN A 593 6.92 -38.21 -32.76
N GLU A 594 6.63 -38.48 -31.50
CA GLU A 594 6.26 -37.56 -30.41
C GLU A 594 6.98 -36.21 -30.44
N VAL A 595 6.19 -35.14 -30.42
CA VAL A 595 6.65 -33.84 -29.91
C VAL A 595 5.58 -33.30 -28.97
N ASP A 596 5.84 -33.41 -27.67
CA ASP A 596 5.15 -32.64 -26.65
C ASP A 596 5.31 -31.14 -26.96
N ALA A 597 4.21 -30.44 -27.20
CA ALA A 597 4.19 -28.98 -27.28
C ALA A 597 3.07 -28.43 -26.38
N PRO A 598 3.39 -27.71 -25.29
CA PRO A 598 2.40 -27.10 -24.42
C PRO A 598 2.03 -25.71 -24.94
N LEU A 599 0.86 -25.53 -25.55
CA LEU A 599 0.31 -24.18 -25.84
C LEU A 599 -1.23 -24.22 -25.91
N LEU A 600 -1.89 -24.05 -24.76
CA LEU A 600 -3.30 -23.63 -24.70
C LEU A 600 -3.40 -22.17 -25.16
N THR A 601 -3.52 -21.97 -26.47
CA THR A 601 -3.89 -20.68 -27.05
C THR A 601 -5.35 -20.72 -27.50
N ARG A 602 -6.17 -19.89 -26.85
CA ARG A 602 -7.50 -19.42 -27.30
C ARG A 602 -8.63 -20.47 -27.36
N VAL A 603 -9.37 -20.60 -26.26
CA VAL A 603 -10.77 -21.05 -26.33
C VAL A 603 -11.59 -19.88 -26.90
N VAL A 604 -11.95 -19.94 -28.17
CA VAL A 604 -12.95 -19.05 -28.76
C VAL A 604 -14.31 -19.53 -28.25
N ARG A 605 -14.98 -18.73 -27.40
CA ARG A 605 -16.41 -18.90 -27.14
C ARG A 605 -17.15 -18.69 -28.46
N LYS A 606 -17.73 -19.76 -29.00
CA LYS A 606 -18.72 -19.67 -30.06
C LYS A 606 -20.06 -19.34 -29.39
N GLU A 607 -20.40 -18.06 -29.30
CA GLU A 607 -21.78 -17.68 -28.98
C GLU A 607 -22.69 -18.02 -30.17
N GLY A 608 -23.89 -18.49 -29.84
CA GLY A 608 -24.82 -19.14 -30.75
C GLY A 608 -25.31 -18.27 -31.90
N ALA A 609 -25.81 -19.00 -32.90
CA ALA A 609 -26.36 -18.54 -34.16
C ALA A 609 -27.45 -17.47 -34.04
N ASP A 610 -27.49 -16.54 -35.00
CA ASP A 610 -28.66 -16.38 -35.87
C ASP A 610 -28.34 -15.57 -37.14
N GLY A 611 -28.98 -16.01 -38.22
CA GLY A 611 -29.00 -15.58 -39.63
C GLY A 611 -28.28 -14.30 -40.10
N ASP A 612 -27.55 -14.40 -41.21
CA ASP A 612 -28.15 -14.22 -42.53
C ASP A 612 -27.18 -14.71 -43.63
N ARG A 613 -27.73 -15.31 -44.68
CA ARG A 613 -26.96 -15.76 -45.85
C ARG A 613 -26.58 -14.55 -46.70
N ARG A 614 -25.35 -14.51 -47.16
CA ARG A 614 -25.01 -14.12 -48.54
C ARG A 614 -23.59 -14.59 -48.86
N ASP A 615 -23.52 -15.46 -49.86
CA ASP A 615 -22.34 -15.70 -50.67
C ASP A 615 -21.83 -14.36 -51.21
N ASP A 616 -20.52 -14.15 -51.19
CA ASP A 616 -19.75 -14.00 -52.42
C ASP A 616 -18.25 -14.09 -52.11
N THR A 617 -17.59 -14.85 -52.97
CA THR A 617 -16.16 -15.05 -53.11
C THR A 617 -15.43 -13.73 -53.41
N ASP A 618 -14.20 -13.58 -52.93
CA ASP A 618 -13.02 -13.23 -53.73
C ASP A 618 -11.82 -12.84 -52.83
N ASP A 619 -10.77 -13.66 -52.96
CA ASP A 619 -9.35 -13.35 -53.16
C ASP A 619 -8.61 -12.24 -52.39
N ASP A 620 -7.43 -12.68 -51.91
CA ASP A 620 -6.14 -11.98 -51.80
C ASP A 620 -5.91 -10.83 -50.78
N VAL A 621 -5.14 -11.17 -49.71
CA VAL A 621 -3.79 -10.66 -49.32
C VAL A 621 -3.55 -10.87 -47.82
#